data_AF-A0A3G9J8K2-F1
#
_entry.id   AF-A0A3G9J8K2-F1
#
_cell.length_a   1.000
_cell.length_b   1.000
_cell.length_c   1.000
_cell.angle_alpha   90.00
_cell.angle_beta   90.00
_cell.angle_gamma   90.00
#
_symmetry.space_group_name_H-M   'P 1'
#
loop_
_entity.id
_entity.type
_entity.pdbx_description
1 polymer ?
#
loop_
_entity_poly.entity_id
_entity_poly.type
_entity_poly.pdbx_seq_one_letter_code
_entity_poly.pdbx_strand_id
1 'polypeptide(L)' 'MTSISNNDYIVSIEESASIIYSEIGPEVVDSVFQRYGAQCVEDLNPADLPDVFSELYAIEADLR' A
#
# COMPACT_ATOMS: atom_id res chain seq x y z
N MET A 1 -6.25 -23.23 -3.82
CA MET A 1 -6.59 -21.82 -3.56
C MET A 1 -5.40 -21.24 -2.84
N THR A 2 -4.60 -20.41 -3.51
CA THR A 2 -3.53 -19.67 -2.87
C THR A 2 -4.21 -18.70 -1.90
N SER A 3 -4.24 -19.06 -0.62
CA SER A 3 -4.57 -18.12 0.43
C SER A 3 -3.45 -17.08 0.41
N ILE A 4 -3.64 -16.01 -0.35
CA ILE A 4 -2.77 -14.83 -0.33
C ILE A 4 -2.69 -14.46 1.15
N SER A 5 -1.51 -14.69 1.71
CA SER A 5 -1.29 -14.44 3.12
C SER A 5 -1.15 -12.93 3.32
N ASN A 6 -1.47 -12.42 4.50
CA ASN A 6 -1.29 -11.00 4.81
C ASN A 6 0.12 -10.50 4.45
N ASN A 7 1.13 -11.37 4.59
CA ASN A 7 2.50 -11.08 4.17
C ASN A 7 2.66 -10.79 2.66
N ASP A 8 1.89 -11.45 1.81
CA ASP A 8 1.92 -11.26 0.36
C ASP A 8 1.32 -9.89 -0.02
N TYR A 9 0.28 -9.48 0.70
CA TYR A 9 -0.25 -8.11 0.62
C TYR A 9 0.75 -7.07 1.10
N ILE A 10 1.41 -7.29 2.24
CA ILE A 10 2.43 -6.38 2.79
C ILE A 10 3.54 -6.16 1.74
N VAL A 11 4.08 -7.24 1.17
CA VAL A 11 5.12 -7.15 0.14
C VAL A 11 4.62 -6.41 -1.10
N SER A 12 3.40 -6.69 -1.55
CA SER A 12 2.82 -6.02 -2.73
C SER A 12 2.59 -4.53 -2.49
N ILE A 13 2.13 -4.16 -1.29
CA ILE A 13 1.95 -2.78 -0.85
C ILE A 13 3.29 -2.05 -0.77
N GLU A 14 4.33 -2.68 -0.20
CA GLU A 14 5.67 -2.09 -0.13
C GLU A 14 6.24 -1.79 -1.51
N GLU A 15 6.08 -2.72 -2.46
CA GLU A 15 6.54 -2.53 -3.84
C GLU A 15 5.82 -1.34 -4.50
N SER A 16 4.48 -1.32 -4.46
CA SER A 16 3.69 -0.19 -5.00
C SER A 16 4.02 1.13 -4.31
N ALA A 17 4.15 1.11 -2.98
CA ALA A 17 4.54 2.28 -2.20
C ALA A 17 5.94 2.79 -2.60
N SER A 18 6.89 1.89 -2.85
CA SER A 18 8.24 2.25 -3.31
C SER A 18 8.23 2.90 -4.70
N ILE A 19 7.40 2.39 -5.61
CA ILE A 19 7.21 2.98 -6.95
C ILE A 19 6.63 4.39 -6.83
N ILE A 20 5.53 4.56 -6.09
CA ILE A 20 4.89 5.87 -5.87
C ILE A 20 5.83 6.82 -5.15
N TYR A 21 6.61 6.34 -4.18
CA TYR A 21 7.63 7.11 -3.49
C TYR A 21 8.68 7.65 -4.46
N SER A 22 9.09 6.85 -5.45
CA SER A 22 10.07 7.25 -6.45
C SER A 22 9.51 8.21 -7.50
N GLU A 23 8.22 8.07 -7.85
CA GLU A 23 7.57 8.84 -8.93
C GLU A 23 6.97 10.16 -8.43
N ILE A 24 6.17 10.12 -7.35
CA ILE A 24 5.49 11.30 -6.78
C ILE A 24 6.21 11.79 -5.51
N GLY A 25 6.66 10.87 -4.67
CA GLY A 25 7.20 11.16 -3.35
C GLY A 25 6.43 10.49 -2.20
N PRO A 26 7.01 10.47 -0.98
CA PRO A 26 6.41 9.81 0.18
C PRO A 26 5.07 10.38 0.60
N GLU A 27 4.78 11.63 0.27
CA GLU A 27 3.62 12.37 0.79
C GLU A 27 2.29 11.66 0.52
N VAL A 28 2.17 11.05 -0.67
CA VAL A 28 0.98 10.31 -1.06
C VAL A 28 0.86 9.00 -0.31
N VAL A 29 1.95 8.22 -0.26
CA VAL A 29 2.01 6.94 0.45
C VAL A 29 1.71 7.12 1.94
N ASP A 30 2.32 8.12 2.57
CA ASP A 30 2.12 8.45 3.99
C ASP A 30 0.67 8.89 4.25
N SER A 31 0.09 9.68 3.33
CA SER A 31 -1.33 10.06 3.41
C SER A 31 -2.27 8.87 3.32
N VAL A 32 -1.97 7.88 2.48
CA VAL A 32 -2.76 6.64 2.40
C VAL A 32 -2.67 5.91 3.72
N PHE A 33 -1.46 5.59 4.21
CA PHE A 33 -1.31 4.85 5.47
C PHE A 33 -1.98 5.56 6.66
N GLN A 34 -1.83 6.88 6.77
CA GLN A 34 -2.47 7.68 7.81
C GLN A 34 -4.01 7.61 7.77
N ARG A 35 -4.63 7.46 6.59
CA ARG A 35 -6.10 7.31 6.49
C ARG A 35 -6.60 6.01 7.11
N TYR A 36 -5.78 4.97 7.09
CA TYR A 36 -6.04 3.70 7.77
C TYR A 36 -5.48 3.68 9.20
N GLY A 37 -4.91 4.80 9.68
CA GLY A 37 -4.36 4.94 11.03
C GLY A 37 -3.00 4.26 11.21
N ALA A 38 -2.32 3.89 10.13
CA ALA A 38 -1.01 3.27 10.15
C ALA A 38 0.08 4.28 9.78
N GLN A 39 1.29 4.09 10.31
CA GLN A 39 2.48 4.83 9.84
C GLN A 39 3.27 4.06 8.78
N CYS A 40 3.16 2.74 8.76
CA CYS A 40 3.86 1.84 7.85
C CYS A 40 2.95 0.66 7.49
N VAL A 41 3.29 -0.04 6.41
CA VAL A 41 2.56 -1.24 5.96
C VAL A 41 2.49 -2.35 7.03
N GLU A 42 3.50 -2.48 7.89
CA GLU A 42 3.54 -3.47 8.98
C GLU A 42 2.55 -3.14 10.11
N ASP A 43 2.20 -1.86 10.24
CA ASP A 43 1.26 -1.37 11.26
C ASP A 43 -0.20 -1.46 10.77
N LEU A 44 -0.40 -1.75 9.48
CA LEU A 44 -1.74 -1.94 8.92
C LEU A 44 -2.39 -3.19 9.50
N ASN A 45 -3.66 -3.00 9.84
CA ASN A 45 -4.49 -4.10 10.23
C ASN A 45 -4.74 -5.02 9.02
N PRO A 46 -4.63 -6.36 9.16
CA PRO A 46 -4.76 -7.29 8.05
C PRO A 46 -6.12 -7.25 7.33
N ALA A 47 -7.16 -6.71 7.97
CA ALA A 47 -8.45 -6.50 7.31
C ALA A 47 -8.42 -5.33 6.31
N ASP A 48 -7.52 -4.37 6.49
CA ASP A 48 -7.41 -3.14 5.71
C ASP A 48 -6.34 -3.24 4.61
N LEU A 49 -5.42 -4.21 4.71
CA LEU A 49 -4.42 -4.53 3.67
C LEU A 49 -4.98 -4.58 2.24
N PRO A 50 -6.09 -5.30 1.94
CA PRO A 50 -6.63 -5.32 0.58
C PRO A 50 -7.13 -3.95 0.08
N ASP A 51 -7.69 -3.13 0.97
CA ASP A 51 -8.14 -1.77 0.63
C ASP A 51 -6.94 -0.86 0.35
N VAL A 52 -5.93 -0.87 1.24
CA VAL A 52 -4.71 -0.08 1.08
C VAL A 52 -3.98 -0.46 -0.21
N PHE A 53 -3.85 -1.76 -0.47
CA PHE A 53 -3.26 -2.25 -1.71
C PHE A 53 -4.01 -1.73 -2.93
N SER A 54 -5.34 -1.82 -2.93
CA SER A 54 -6.14 -1.34 -4.06
C SER A 54 -5.99 0.17 -4.28
N GLU A 55 -5.88 0.95 -3.21
CA GLU A 55 -5.74 2.41 -3.30
C GLU A 55 -4.35 2.81 -3.81
N LEU A 56 -3.27 2.19 -3.29
CA LEU A 56 -1.92 2.41 -3.81
C LEU A 56 -1.80 1.95 -5.26
N TYR A 57 -2.35 0.79 -5.62
CA TYR A 57 -2.30 0.29 -6.98
C TYR A 57 -3.05 1.19 -7.97
N ALA A 58 -4.16 1.81 -7.54
CA ALA A 58 -4.87 2.80 -8.35
C ALA A 58 -4.04 4.07 -8.58
N ILE A 59 -3.31 4.54 -7.56
CA ILE A 59 -2.39 5.67 -7.68
C ILE A 59 -1.21 5.32 -8.59
N GLU A 60 -0.60 4.16 -8.39
CA GLU A 60 0.47 3.64 -9.25
C GLU A 60 0.03 3.54 -10.71
N ALA A 61 -1.20 3.06 -10.95
CA ALA A 61 -1.76 2.96 -12.30
C ALA A 61 -2.05 4.33 -12.93
N ASP A 62 -2.42 5.34 -12.15
CA ASP A 62 -2.64 6.71 -12.62
C ASP A 62 -1.34 7.42 -12.99
N LEU A 63 -0.21 7.00 -12.40
CA LEU A 63 1.13 7.50 -12.75
C LEU A 63 1.62 7.08 -14.13
N ARG A 64 0.98 6.08 -14.75
CA ARG A 64 1.49 5.36 -15.92
C ARG A 64 0.73 5.65 -17.21
#